data_AF-A0A9E2UP15-F1
#
_entry.id   AF-A0A9E2UP15-F1
#
_cell.length_a   1.000
_cell.length_b   1.000
_cell.length_c   1.000
_cell.angle_alpha   90.00
_cell.angle_beta   90.00
_cell.angle_gamma   90.00
#
_symmetry.space_group_name_H-M   'P 1'
#
loop_
_entity.id
_entity.type
_entity.pdbx_description
1 polymer ?
#
loop_
_entity_poly.entity_id
_entity_poly.type
_entity_poly.pdbx_seq_one_letter_code
_entity_poly.pdbx_strand_id
1 'polypeptide(L)' 'TLTISPAVPWETKPVNGNTGEIYIRLQKPYIDPVRCIGCGVCEHECPVRTKRAIRVTSDNESRNRLAAISLLYRGGI' A
#
# COMPACT_ATOMS: atom_id res chain seq x y z
N THR A 1 12.41 23.23 -0.27
CA THR A 1 12.30 23.65 1.14
C THR A 1 11.03 23.07 1.71
N LEU A 2 11.10 22.36 2.84
CA LEU A 2 9.92 21.83 3.53
C LEU A 2 9.39 22.90 4.49
N THR A 3 8.07 23.11 4.53
CA THR A 3 7.43 24.09 5.40
C THR A 3 6.37 23.41 6.24
N ILE A 4 6.34 23.71 7.54
CA ILE A 4 5.40 23.10 8.47
C ILE A 4 4.06 23.85 8.41
N SER A 5 2.96 23.14 8.18
CA SER A 5 1.63 23.74 8.00
C SER A 5 1.08 24.33 9.31
N PRO A 6 0.79 25.63 9.40
CA PRO A 6 0.36 26.27 10.66
C PRO A 6 -0.98 25.76 11.21
N ALA A 7 -1.70 24.92 10.46
CA ALA A 7 -3.02 24.40 10.81
C ALA A 7 -3.03 23.41 11.99
N VAL A 8 -1.87 22.85 12.37
CA VAL A 8 -1.77 21.89 13.48
C VAL A 8 -0.97 22.54 14.62
N PRO A 9 -1.56 22.74 15.81
CA PRO A 9 -0.82 23.24 16.96
C PRO A 9 0.23 22.21 17.38
N TRP A 10 1.51 22.52 17.18
CA TRP A 10 2.60 21.71 17.73
C TRP A 10 2.88 22.18 19.15
N GLU A 11 2.98 21.23 20.08
CA GLU A 11 3.34 21.53 21.46
C GLU A 11 4.78 22.06 21.58
N THR A 12 5.69 21.56 20.74
CA THR A 12 7.02 22.15 20.55
C THR A 12 7.31 22.27 19.06
N LYS A 13 7.66 23.48 18.62
CA LYS A 13 8.08 23.72 17.24
C LYS A 13 9.51 23.16 17.07
N PRO A 14 9.76 22.28 16.09
CA PRO A 14 11.11 21.78 15.84
C PRO A 14 12.02 22.94 15.41
N VAL A 15 13.26 22.92 15.89
CA VAL A 15 14.28 23.93 15.59
C VAL A 15 14.70 23.81 14.13
N ASN A 16 14.74 24.94 13.41
CA ASN A 16 15.21 24.96 12.03
C ASN A 16 16.65 24.45 11.94
N GLY A 17 16.90 23.55 10.98
CA GLY A 17 18.22 22.97 10.72
C GLY A 17 18.46 21.61 11.37
N ASN A 18 17.55 21.12 12.21
CA ASN A 18 17.66 19.80 12.82
C ASN A 18 16.96 18.71 11.99
N THR A 19 17.45 17.48 12.08
CA THR A 19 16.78 16.29 11.55
C THR A 19 15.58 15.94 12.42
N GLY A 20 14.45 15.58 11.79
CA GLY A 20 13.25 15.10 12.47
C GLY A 20 12.70 13.85 11.80
N GLU A 21 12.00 13.02 12.56
CA GLU A 21 11.30 11.84 12.05
C GLU A 21 9.85 12.21 11.70
N ILE A 22 9.37 11.74 10.55
CA ILE A 22 8.00 11.98 10.09
C ILE A 22 7.23 10.66 10.14
N TYR A 23 6.17 10.64 10.94
CA TYR A 23 5.25 9.51 11.04
C TYR A 23 4.00 9.79 10.22
N ILE A 24 3.78 9.01 9.16
CA ILE A 24 2.61 9.13 8.28
C ILE A 24 1.74 7.88 8.47
N ARG A 25 0.44 8.09 8.71
CA ARG A 25 -0.54 7.00 8.68
C ARG A 25 -1.13 6.87 7.28
N LEU A 26 -0.81 5.78 6.60
CA LEU A 26 -1.41 5.44 5.31
C LEU A 26 -2.79 4.82 5.51
N GLN A 27 -3.76 5.25 4.70
CA GLN A 27 -5.06 4.58 4.62
C GLN A 27 -4.95 3.30 3.77
N LYS A 28 -5.75 2.29 4.09
CA LYS A 28 -5.85 1.08 3.25
C LYS A 28 -6.75 1.38 2.05
N PRO A 29 -6.32 1.06 0.81
CA PRO A 29 -7.16 1.20 -0.36
C PRO A 29 -8.33 0.20 -0.33
N TYR A 30 -9.43 0.57 -0.96
CA TYR A 30 -10.61 -0.28 -1.16
C TYR A 30 -10.75 -0.62 -2.65
N ILE A 31 -10.99 -1.89 -2.95
CA ILE A 31 -11.25 -2.37 -4.31
C ILE A 31 -12.68 -2.88 -4.38
N ASP A 32 -13.38 -2.49 -5.44
CA ASP A 32 -14.59 -3.17 -5.90
C ASP A 32 -14.20 -4.28 -6.89
N PRO A 33 -14.40 -5.57 -6.54
CA PRO A 33 -14.00 -6.69 -7.40
C PRO A 33 -14.72 -6.72 -8.74
N VAL A 34 -15.96 -6.21 -8.83
CA VAL A 34 -16.74 -6.20 -10.07
C VAL A 34 -16.19 -5.21 -11.09
N ARG A 35 -15.53 -4.15 -10.61
CA ARG A 35 -14.89 -3.12 -11.45
C ARG A 35 -13.39 -3.33 -11.65
N CYS A 36 -12.78 -4.23 -10.89
CA CYS A 36 -11.34 -4.49 -10.97
C CYS A 36 -11.01 -5.24 -12.27
N ILE A 37 -10.17 -4.66 -13.12
CA ILE A 37 -9.72 -5.27 -14.38
C ILE A 37 -8.38 -6.03 -14.26
N GLY A 38 -7.80 -6.11 -13.06
CA GLY A 38 -6.54 -6.81 -12.86
C GLY A 38 -5.29 -6.14 -13.47
N CYS A 39 -5.28 -4.82 -13.66
CA CYS A 39 -4.15 -4.13 -14.31
C CYS A 39 -2.86 -4.03 -13.47
N GLY A 40 -2.90 -4.32 -12.17
CA GLY A 40 -1.72 -4.30 -11.31
C GLY A 40 -1.20 -2.93 -10.88
N VAL A 41 -1.76 -1.81 -11.39
CA VAL A 41 -1.29 -0.45 -11.05
C VAL A 41 -1.37 -0.18 -9.55
N CYS A 42 -2.45 -0.61 -8.90
CA CYS A 42 -2.63 -0.42 -7.46
C CYS A 42 -1.58 -1.16 -6.62
N GLU A 43 -1.11 -2.32 -7.09
CA GLU A 43 0.01 -3.02 -6.48
C GLU A 43 1.31 -2.26 -6.76
N HIS A 44 1.59 -1.91 -8.01
CA HIS A 44 2.83 -1.24 -8.43
C HIS A 44 3.07 0.09 -7.69
N GLU A 45 2.05 0.96 -7.68
CA GLU A 45 2.08 2.30 -7.08
C GLU A 45 2.01 2.30 -5.55
N CYS A 46 1.84 1.13 -4.93
CA CYS A 46 1.80 1.05 -3.47
C CYS A 46 3.12 1.60 -2.88
N PRO A 47 3.07 2.64 -2.03
CA PRO A 47 4.29 3.24 -1.45
C PRO A 47 5.01 2.30 -0.48
N VAL A 48 4.35 1.23 -0.03
CA VAL A 48 4.91 0.22 0.88
C VAL A 48 5.44 -0.96 0.07
N ARG A 49 6.77 -1.00 -0.15
CA ARG A 49 7.42 -1.99 -1.03
C ARG A 49 7.35 -3.44 -0.53
N THR A 50 7.50 -3.67 0.78
CA THR A 50 7.58 -5.03 1.36
C THR A 50 6.21 -5.64 1.64
N LYS A 51 5.24 -4.80 2.03
CA LYS A 51 3.88 -5.19 2.40
C LYS A 51 2.87 -4.33 1.64
N ARG A 52 2.84 -4.54 0.32
CA ARG A 52 1.86 -3.88 -0.54
C ARG A 52 0.44 -4.18 -0.03
N ALA A 53 -0.42 -3.17 -0.06
CA ALA A 53 -1.77 -3.28 0.49
C ALA A 53 -2.70 -4.15 -0.37
N ILE A 54 -2.44 -4.20 -1.68
CA ILE A 54 -3.15 -5.00 -2.67
C ILE A 54 -2.11 -5.83 -3.41
N ARG A 55 -2.46 -7.06 -3.76
CA ARG A 55 -1.75 -7.88 -4.75
C ARG A 55 -2.71 -8.30 -5.84
N VAL A 56 -2.28 -8.14 -7.08
CA VAL A 56 -3.01 -8.57 -8.27
C VAL A 56 -2.35 -9.84 -8.75
N THR A 57 -3.07 -10.96 -8.66
CA THR A 57 -2.61 -12.25 -9.17
C THR A 57 -3.47 -12.67 -10.35
N SER A 58 -2.88 -13.46 -11.24
CA SER A 58 -3.59 -14.13 -12.34
C SER A 58 -4.34 -15.39 -11.86
N ASP A 59 -4.58 -15.55 -10.56
CA ASP A 59 -5.22 -16.75 -9.99
C ASP A 59 -6.67 -16.96 -10.47
N ASN A 60 -7.23 -16.01 -11.23
CA ASN A 60 -8.52 -16.12 -11.91
C ASN A 60 -8.38 -16.10 -13.46
N GLU A 61 -7.18 -16.25 -14.01
CA GLU A 61 -7.04 -16.56 -15.43
C GLU A 61 -7.33 -18.05 -15.65
N SER A 62 -8.53 -18.34 -16.16
CA SER A 62 -8.89 -19.66 -16.71
C SER A 62 -8.08 -19.97 -17.98
N ARG A 63 -6.75 -19.93 -17.92
CA ARG A 63 -5.85 -20.19 -19.06
C ARG A 63 -4.57 -20.96 -18.66
N ASN A 64 -4.65 -21.97 -17.79
CA ASN A 64 -3.74 -23.12 -17.89
C ASN A 64 -4.23 -24.33 -17.07
N ARG A 65 -4.50 -25.45 -17.73
CA ARG A 65 -5.00 -26.70 -17.09
C ARG A 65 -3.97 -27.37 -16.16
N LEU A 66 -2.73 -26.89 -16.11
CA LEU A 66 -1.62 -27.53 -15.37
C LEU A 66 -0.97 -26.65 -14.27
N ALA A 67 -1.37 -25.39 -14.10
CA ALA A 67 -0.71 -24.47 -13.16
C ALA A 67 -1.48 -24.27 -11.82
N ALA A 68 -2.51 -25.07 -11.56
CA ALA A 68 -3.43 -24.89 -10.43
C ALA A 68 -2.92 -25.45 -9.08
N ILE A 69 -1.61 -25.42 -8.80
CA ILE A 69 -1.09 -25.78 -7.47
C ILE A 69 -0.01 -24.77 -7.04
N SER A 70 -0.44 -23.68 -6.41
CA SER A 70 0.30 -23.09 -5.30
C SER A 70 -0.67 -22.39 -4.36
N LEU A 71 -1.27 -23.19 -3.49
CA LEU A 71 -1.95 -22.72 -2.29
C LEU A 71 -0.92 -22.07 -1.36
N LEU A 72 -0.98 -20.74 -1.23
CA LEU A 72 -0.55 -20.07 0.00
C LEU A 72 -1.58 -19.02 0.44
N TYR A 73 -2.83 -19.45 0.55
CA TYR A 73 -3.71 -18.99 1.64
C TYR A 73 -3.40 -19.82 2.89
N ARG A 74 -2.18 -19.73 3.41
CA ARG A 74 -1.85 -20.17 4.77
C ARG A 74 -1.74 -18.93 5.65
N GLY A 75 -2.92 -18.52 6.12
CA GLY A 75 -3.18 -18.06 7.48
C GLY A 75 -2.34 -16.89 7.98
N GLY A 76 -2.96 -15.72 8.05
CA GLY A 76 -2.74 -14.87 9.22
C GLY A 76 -3.49 -15.47 10.41
N ILE A 77 -2.77 -16.14 11.31
CA ILE A 77 -2.66 -15.84 12.74
C ILE A 77 -1.17 -15.95 13.07
#